data_AF-A0A7Z0DQU9-F1
#
_entry.id   AF-A0A7Z0DQU9-F1
#
_cell.length_a   1.000
_cell.length_b   1.000
_cell.length_c   1.000
_cell.angle_alpha   90.00
_cell.angle_beta   90.00
_cell.angle_gamma   90.00
#
_symmetry.space_group_name_H-M   'P 1'
#
loop_
_entity.id
_entity.type
_entity.pdbx_description
1 polymer ?
#
loop_
_entity_poly.entity_id
_entity_poly.type
_entity_poly.pdbx_seq_one_letter_code
_entity_poly.pdbx_strand_id
1 'polypeptide(L)' 'MTLSASEFFEAGLNLPPSVRKDVALRLLESVEVVDDDAVEEAWSEEIASRVDDVVSGRVETVSGEQVFAEIAARRAARSA' A
#
# COMPACT_ATOMS: atom_id res chain seq x y z
N MET A 1 -15.76 3.68 -31.57
CA MET A 1 -15.30 2.40 -32.16
C MET A 1 -14.93 1.50 -30.99
N THR A 2 -15.43 0.27 -30.95
CA THR A 2 -15.02 -0.74 -29.96
C THR A 2 -13.86 -1.53 -30.55
N LEU A 3 -12.69 -1.51 -29.91
CA LEU A 3 -11.56 -2.36 -30.28
C LEU A 3 -11.82 -3.80 -29.80
N SER A 4 -11.48 -4.82 -30.59
CA SER A 4 -11.46 -6.19 -30.09
C SER A 4 -10.26 -6.42 -29.17
N ALA A 5 -10.34 -7.47 -28.33
CA ALA A 5 -9.25 -7.83 -27.42
C ALA A 5 -7.94 -8.17 -28.18
N SER A 6 -8.05 -8.84 -29.34
CA SER A 6 -6.90 -9.17 -30.18
C SER A 6 -6.28 -7.93 -30.82
N GLU A 7 -7.10 -7.01 -31.35
CA GLU A 7 -6.59 -5.74 -31.89
C GLU A 7 -5.90 -4.91 -30.80
N PHE A 8 -6.40 -4.95 -29.58
CA PHE A 8 -5.82 -4.22 -28.45
C PHE A 8 -4.47 -4.79 -28.06
N PHE A 9 -4.38 -6.11 -27.99
CA PHE A 9 -3.14 -6.81 -27.65
C PHE A 9 -2.04 -6.54 -28.67
N GLU A 10 -2.35 -6.67 -29.97
CA GLU A 10 -1.41 -6.39 -31.06
C GLU A 10 -0.98 -4.92 -31.07
N ALA A 11 -1.91 -3.98 -30.90
CA ALA A 11 -1.58 -2.56 -30.78
C ALA A 11 -0.67 -2.28 -29.57
N GLY A 12 -0.96 -2.92 -28.42
CA GLY A 12 -0.17 -2.80 -27.21
C GLY A 12 1.26 -3.34 -27.38
N LEU A 13 1.43 -4.51 -28.01
CA LEU A 13 2.76 -5.08 -28.25
C LEU A 13 3.63 -4.24 -29.18
N ASN A 14 3.02 -3.51 -30.12
CA ASN A 14 3.73 -2.61 -31.03
C ASN A 14 4.23 -1.31 -30.38
N LEU A 15 3.82 -1.00 -29.14
CA LEU A 15 4.31 0.16 -28.43
C LEU A 15 5.78 -0.03 -27.96
N PRO A 16 6.55 1.07 -27.80
CA PRO A 16 7.85 1.02 -27.15
C PRO A 16 7.78 0.42 -25.74
N PRO A 17 8.83 -0.28 -25.24
CA PRO A 17 8.79 -0.95 -23.95
C PRO A 17 8.39 -0.07 -22.76
N SER A 18 8.85 1.19 -22.71
CA SER A 18 8.47 2.14 -21.66
C SER A 18 6.98 2.48 -21.70
N VAL A 19 6.45 2.76 -22.88
CA VAL A 19 5.03 3.08 -23.08
C VAL A 19 4.16 1.86 -22.77
N ARG A 20 4.59 0.64 -23.14
CA ARG A 20 3.88 -0.59 -22.75
C ARG A 20 3.77 -0.76 -21.25
N LYS A 21 4.85 -0.49 -20.51
CA LYS A 21 4.85 -0.56 -19.05
C LYS A 21 3.83 0.42 -18.46
N ASP A 22 3.81 1.66 -18.94
CA ASP A 22 2.89 2.68 -18.45
C ASP A 22 1.42 2.33 -18.74
N VAL A 23 1.14 1.76 -19.92
CA VAL A 23 -0.20 1.29 -20.30
C VAL A 23 -0.62 0.10 -19.43
N ALA A 24 0.27 -0.87 -19.23
CA ALA A 24 -0.01 -2.03 -18.39
C ALA A 24 -0.32 -1.64 -16.94
N LEU A 25 0.44 -0.69 -16.37
CA LEU A 25 0.19 -0.19 -15.02
C LEU A 25 -1.16 0.50 -14.88
N ARG A 26 -1.54 1.37 -15.83
CA ARG A 26 -2.86 2.03 -15.81
C ARG A 26 -4.03 1.06 -15.97
N LEU A 27 -3.87 0.03 -16.79
CA LEU A 27 -4.88 -1.02 -16.91
C LEU A 27 -5.00 -1.83 -15.63
N LEU A 28 -3.87 -2.15 -14.99
CA LEU A 28 -3.85 -2.82 -13.70
C LEU A 28 -4.55 -1.98 -12.63
N GLU A 29 -4.22 -0.69 -12.53
CA GLU A 29 -4.87 0.27 -11.62
C GLU A 29 -6.38 0.34 -11.85
N SER A 30 -6.85 0.24 -13.10
CA SER A 30 -8.29 0.25 -13.42
C SER A 30 -9.07 -0.97 -12.94
N VAL A 31 -8.37 -2.11 -12.69
CA VAL A 31 -8.99 -3.34 -12.20
C VAL A 31 -8.70 -3.57 -10.71
N GLU A 32 -7.60 -3.03 -10.20
CA GLU A 32 -7.29 -2.90 -8.77
C GLU A 32 -8.14 -1.77 -8.17
N VAL A 33 -9.46 -1.88 -8.32
CA VAL A 33 -10.39 -1.23 -7.40
C VAL A 33 -10.26 -1.99 -6.09
N VAL A 34 -9.18 -1.73 -5.37
CA VAL A 34 -9.18 -1.91 -3.94
C VAL A 34 -10.38 -1.11 -3.48
N ASP A 35 -11.26 -1.74 -2.70
CA ASP A 35 -12.29 -1.00 -1.98
C ASP A 35 -11.56 -0.17 -0.94
N ASP A 36 -10.91 0.90 -1.41
CA ASP A 36 -10.09 1.81 -0.62
C ASP A 36 -10.93 2.33 0.53
N ASP A 37 -12.23 2.55 0.32
CA ASP A 37 -13.18 2.94 1.35
C ASP A 37 -13.27 1.88 2.47
N ALA A 38 -13.43 0.59 2.14
CA ALA A 38 -13.47 -0.46 3.15
C ALA A 38 -12.13 -0.66 3.88
N VAL A 39 -11.01 -0.49 3.18
CA VAL A 39 -9.67 -0.54 3.78
C VAL A 39 -9.45 0.67 4.70
N GLU A 40 -9.82 1.86 4.27
CA GLU A 40 -9.76 3.10 5.05
C GLU A 40 -10.66 3.03 6.28
N GLU A 41 -11.87 2.48 6.15
CA GLU A 41 -12.79 2.26 7.28
C GLU A 41 -12.18 1.29 8.29
N ALA A 42 -11.68 0.13 7.84
CA ALA A 42 -11.04 -0.85 8.72
C ALA A 42 -9.80 -0.27 9.44
N TRP A 43 -8.99 0.54 8.75
CA TRP A 43 -7.86 1.24 9.39
C TRP A 43 -8.31 2.31 10.39
N SER A 44 -9.40 3.02 10.09
CA SER A 44 -9.96 4.04 10.98
C SER A 44 -10.47 3.41 12.28
N GLU A 45 -11.18 2.28 12.18
CA GLU A 45 -11.65 1.50 13.33
C GLU A 45 -10.48 1.00 14.19
N GLU A 46 -9.46 0.41 13.55
CA GLU A 46 -8.27 -0.10 14.25
C GLU A 46 -7.50 1.01 14.98
N ILE A 47 -7.29 2.17 14.34
CA ILE A 47 -6.62 3.31 14.96
C ILE A 47 -7.42 3.80 16.16
N ALA A 48 -8.73 3.95 16.03
CA ALA A 48 -9.60 4.38 17.13
C ALA A 48 -9.53 3.41 18.31
N SER A 49 -9.59 2.10 18.02
CA SER A 49 -9.47 1.04 19.04
C SER A 49 -8.13 1.09 19.77
N ARG A 50 -7.01 1.23 19.04
CA ARG A 50 -5.67 1.30 19.65
C ARG A 50 -5.44 2.55 20.47
N VAL A 51 -5.98 3.69 20.02
CA VAL A 51 -5.91 4.94 20.81
C VAL A 51 -6.67 4.75 22.12
N ASP A 52 -7.86 4.14 22.08
CA ASP A 52 -8.64 3.87 23.29
C ASP A 52 -7.93 2.89 24.23
N ASP A 53 -7.31 1.82 23.70
CA ASP A 53 -6.49 0.88 24.49
C ASP A 53 -5.36 1.60 25.25
N VAL A 54 -4.66 2.52 24.58
CA VAL A 54 -3.57 3.30 25.18
C VAL A 54 -4.10 4.28 26.22
N VAL A 55 -5.14 5.06 25.88
CA VAL A 55 -5.69 6.10 26.78
C VAL A 55 -6.34 5.48 28.02
N SER A 56 -7.00 4.34 27.87
CA SER A 56 -7.63 3.62 28.97
C SER A 56 -6.66 2.75 29.78
N GLY A 57 -5.41 2.62 29.35
CA GLY A 57 -4.38 1.81 30.02
C GLY A 57 -4.61 0.31 29.91
N ARG A 58 -5.34 -0.16 28.89
CA ARG A 58 -5.53 -1.60 28.62
C ARG A 58 -4.27 -2.27 28.06
N VAL A 59 -3.32 -1.48 27.58
CA VAL A 59 -2.03 -1.94 27.08
C VAL A 59 -0.88 -1.34 27.88
N GLU A 60 0.17 -2.13 28.07
CA GLU A 60 1.42 -1.66 28.63
C GLU A 60 2.20 -0.88 27.55
N THR A 61 2.56 0.37 27.86
CA THR A 61 3.32 1.22 26.94
C THR A 61 4.78 1.27 27.36
N VAL A 62 5.66 1.50 26.38
CA VAL A 62 7.09 1.77 26.60
C VAL A 62 7.38 3.25 26.43
N SER A 63 8.51 3.72 26.96
CA SER A 63 8.91 5.11 26.79
C SER A 63 9.27 5.43 25.33
N GLY A 64 9.12 6.70 24.94
CA GLY A 64 9.49 7.14 23.60
C GLY A 64 10.97 6.90 23.29
N GLU A 65 11.85 7.08 24.28
CA GLU A 65 13.29 6.82 24.14
C GLU A 65 13.57 5.35 23.76
N GLN A 66 12.86 4.41 24.39
CA GLN A 66 12.99 3.00 24.07
C GLN A 66 12.55 2.72 22.62
N VAL A 67 11.42 3.28 22.18
CA VAL A 67 10.93 3.12 20.79
C VAL A 67 11.99 3.57 19.78
N PHE A 68 12.56 4.76 19.97
CA PHE A 68 13.57 5.28 19.04
C PHE A 68 14.86 4.47 19.06
N ALA A 69 15.30 4.00 20.23
CA ALA A 69 16.48 3.13 20.36
C ALA A 69 16.30 1.82 19.57
N GLU A 70 15.13 1.17 19.71
CA GLU A 70 14.83 -0.06 18.98
C GLU A 70 14.75 0.15 17.46
N ILE A 71 14.13 1.26 17.00
CA ILE A 71 14.07 1.61 15.57
C ILE A 71 15.49 1.79 15.01
N ALA A 72 16.36 2.50 15.73
CA ALA A 72 17.74 2.71 15.32
C ALA A 72 18.51 1.39 15.22
N ALA A 73 18.39 0.51 16.22
CA ALA A 73 19.00 -0.82 16.21
C ALA A 73 18.52 -1.68 15.02
N ARG A 74 17.21 -1.72 14.75
CA ARG A 74 16.63 -2.45 13.60
C ARG A 74 17.09 -1.91 12.24
N ARG A 75 17.39 -0.61 12.15
CA ARG A 75 17.95 0.00 10.93
C ARG A 75 19.41 -0.39 10.74
N ALA A 76 20.23 -0.26 11.79
CA ALA A 76 21.63 -0.65 11.75
C ALA A 76 21.83 -2.12 11.36
N ALA A 77 20.99 -3.02 11.90
CA ALA A 77 21.02 -4.44 11.58
C ALA A 77 20.63 -4.78 10.13
N ARG A 78 19.83 -3.93 9.46
CA ARG A 78 19.47 -4.13 8.04
C ARG A 78 20.54 -3.63 7.06
N SER A 79 21.44 -2.77 7.53
CA SER A 79 22.53 -2.20 6.74
C SER A 79 23.88 -2.91 6.90
N ALA A 80 23.94 -3.93 7.77
CA ALA A 80 25.13 -4.75 8.04
C ALA A 80 25.07 -6.06 7.26
#